data_AF-A0A5X8YU91-F1
#
_entry.id   AF-A0A5X8YU91-F1
#
_cell.length_a   1.000
_cell.length_b   1.000
_cell.length_c   1.000
_cell.angle_alpha   90.00
_cell.angle_beta   90.00
_cell.angle_gamma   90.00
#
_symmetry.space_group_name_H-M   'P 1'
#
loop_
_entity.id
_entity.type
_entity.pdbx_description
1 polymer ?
#
loop_
_entity_poly.entity_id
_entity_poly.type
_entity_poly.pdbx_seq_one_letter_code
_entity_poly.pdbx_strand_id
1 'polypeptide(L)'
;MIITEMLAFDRASVRHFDKVGRLQIERSNLSKANVCGYFGHEIPGAEALGLDPQKLYQLYRDPDELRKAVSTFNNIPVLCRHKPDYPGAPAREYRVGTTHANGEFDGTYLVNGMSIWDNSAIAGIETDEQREISSSYAYVADMTPGTTPDGEPY
;
A
#
# COMPACT_ATOMS: atom_id res chain seq x y z
N MET A 1 -15.83 12.36 -45.41
CA MET A 1 -16.20 12.48 -43.98
C MET A 1 -16.32 11.07 -43.45
N ILE A 2 -15.28 10.59 -42.75
CA ILE A 2 -15.33 9.29 -42.06
C ILE A 2 -15.50 9.64 -40.59
N ILE A 3 -16.70 9.39 -40.07
CA ILE A 3 -16.97 9.48 -38.64
C ILE A 3 -16.38 8.20 -38.06
N THR A 4 -15.26 8.33 -37.34
CA THR A 4 -14.77 7.26 -36.49
C THR A 4 -15.69 7.21 -35.29
N GLU A 5 -16.49 6.15 -35.19
CA GLU A 5 -17.26 5.84 -33.98
C GLU A 5 -16.28 5.51 -32.85
N MET A 6 -16.01 6.48 -31.99
CA MET A 6 -15.30 6.29 -30.72
C MET A 6 -16.30 5.78 -29.67
N LEU A 7 -16.31 4.48 -29.43
CA LEU A 7 -17.04 3.87 -28.34
C LEU A 7 -16.05 3.34 -27.27
N ALA A 8 -16.28 3.79 -26.03
CA ALA A 8 -15.84 3.27 -24.73
C ALA A 8 -14.53 3.80 -24.06
N PHE A 9 -14.71 4.79 -23.17
CA PHE A 9 -14.23 4.87 -21.78
C PHE A 9 -12.82 4.38 -21.37
N ASP A 10 -11.75 4.87 -21.98
CA ASP A 10 -10.43 4.74 -21.37
C ASP A 10 -10.25 5.82 -20.29
N ARG A 11 -10.29 5.42 -19.01
CA ARG A 11 -9.62 6.18 -17.95
C ARG A 11 -8.17 6.32 -18.42
N ALA A 12 -7.76 7.52 -18.83
CA ALA A 12 -6.37 7.78 -19.20
C ALA A 12 -5.46 7.16 -18.13
N SER A 13 -4.57 6.28 -18.56
CA SER A 13 -3.66 5.60 -17.65
C SER A 13 -2.88 6.67 -16.88
N VAL A 14 -2.91 6.58 -15.55
CA VAL A 14 -2.09 7.44 -14.67
C VAL A 14 -0.62 7.02 -14.66
N ARG A 15 -0.22 6.14 -15.59
CA ARG A 15 1.12 5.57 -15.73
C ARG A 15 1.78 6.10 -17.00
N HIS A 16 3.03 6.53 -16.89
CA HIS A 16 3.86 6.94 -18.03
C HIS A 16 5.33 6.59 -17.79
N PHE A 17 6.15 6.55 -18.84
CA PHE A 17 7.59 6.37 -18.70
C PHE A 17 8.32 7.71 -18.70
N ASP A 18 9.31 7.87 -17.82
CA ASP A 18 10.22 9.02 -17.88
C ASP A 18 11.26 8.87 -19.01
N LYS A 19 12.10 9.90 -19.21
CA LYS A 19 13.09 9.93 -20.30
C LYS A 19 14.15 8.82 -20.23
N VAL A 20 14.26 8.11 -19.10
CA VAL A 20 15.24 7.03 -18.90
C VAL A 20 14.55 5.66 -18.70
N GLY A 21 13.25 5.57 -18.98
CA GLY A 21 12.51 4.31 -18.99
C GLY A 21 11.99 3.84 -17.64
N ARG A 22 11.97 4.69 -16.61
CA ARG A 22 11.33 4.35 -15.32
C ARG A 22 9.83 4.58 -15.42
N LEU A 23 9.05 3.66 -14.88
CA LEU A 23 7.60 3.80 -14.83
C LEU A 23 7.22 4.79 -13.72
N GLN A 24 6.52 5.84 -14.09
CA GLN A 24 5.95 6.85 -13.21
C GLN A 24 4.45 6.60 -13.09
N ILE A 25 3.98 6.48 -11.86
CA ILE A 25 2.57 6.29 -11.51
C ILE A 25 2.15 7.53 -10.72
N GLU A 26 1.24 8.32 -11.27
CA GLU A 26 0.81 9.58 -10.65
C GLU A 26 0.04 9.35 -9.35
N ARG A 27 -0.75 8.28 -9.30
CA ARG A 27 -1.63 7.97 -8.16
C ARG A 27 -1.92 6.47 -8.07
N SER A 28 -1.61 5.86 -6.94
CA SER A 28 -1.93 4.48 -6.61
C SER A 28 -2.59 4.40 -5.23
N ASN A 29 -3.53 3.45 -5.07
CA ASN A 29 -4.12 3.14 -3.78
C ASN A 29 -3.13 2.29 -2.98
N LEU A 30 -2.73 2.76 -1.81
CA LEU A 30 -1.78 2.06 -0.93
C LEU A 30 -2.49 1.32 0.20
N SER A 31 -3.51 1.94 0.78
CA SER A 31 -4.26 1.38 1.89
C SER A 31 -5.67 1.96 1.95
N LYS A 32 -6.54 1.34 2.74
CA LYS A 32 -7.91 1.79 3.02
C LYS A 32 -8.34 1.34 4.40
N ALA A 33 -9.44 1.90 4.88
CA ALA A 33 -10.09 1.40 6.08
C ALA A 33 -10.73 0.02 5.79
N ASN A 34 -10.38 -0.95 6.61
CA ASN A 34 -10.95 -2.30 6.61
C ASN A 34 -10.51 -3.05 7.88
N VAL A 35 -11.22 -4.13 8.19
CA VAL A 35 -10.79 -5.10 9.17
C VAL A 35 -9.89 -6.14 8.48
N CYS A 36 -8.76 -6.45 9.10
CA CYS A 36 -7.83 -7.48 8.65
C CYS A 36 -7.50 -8.42 9.80
N GLY A 37 -7.50 -9.72 9.52
CA GLY A 37 -7.07 -10.74 10.47
C GLY A 37 -5.55 -10.86 10.51
N TYR A 38 -4.99 -10.91 11.72
CA TYR A 38 -3.58 -11.19 11.99
C TYR A 38 -3.45 -12.21 13.11
N PHE A 39 -2.58 -13.19 12.97
CA PHE A 39 -2.21 -14.02 14.10
C PHE A 39 -1.46 -13.19 15.14
N GLY A 40 -1.60 -13.54 16.43
CA GLY A 40 -0.94 -12.79 17.50
C GLY A 40 0.57 -12.63 17.26
N HIS A 41 1.25 -13.63 16.69
CA HIS A 41 2.68 -13.53 16.38
C HIS A 41 3.04 -12.54 15.25
N GLU A 42 2.08 -12.10 14.46
CA GLU A 42 2.26 -11.13 13.36
C GLU A 42 2.11 -9.68 13.84
N ILE A 43 1.50 -9.46 15.00
CA ILE A 43 1.17 -8.13 15.51
C ILE A 43 2.41 -7.47 16.16
N PRO A 44 2.78 -6.23 15.78
CA PRO A 44 3.86 -5.51 16.43
C PRO A 44 3.68 -5.41 17.94
N GLY A 45 4.70 -5.80 18.71
CA GLY A 45 4.64 -5.77 20.17
C GLY A 45 3.82 -6.88 20.82
N ALA A 46 3.46 -7.95 20.08
CA ALA A 46 2.63 -9.05 20.55
C ALA A 46 2.99 -9.62 21.94
N GLU A 47 4.29 -9.82 22.21
CA GLU A 47 4.76 -10.34 23.49
C GLU A 47 4.43 -9.38 24.64
N ALA A 48 4.72 -8.09 24.47
CA ALA A 48 4.43 -7.05 25.46
C ALA A 48 2.92 -6.84 25.66
N LEU A 49 2.13 -7.08 24.62
CA LEU A 49 0.67 -7.04 24.63
C LEU A 49 0.04 -8.34 25.20
N GLY A 50 0.83 -9.38 25.45
CA GLY A 50 0.34 -10.67 25.96
C GLY A 50 -0.56 -11.41 24.98
N LEU A 51 -0.36 -11.25 23.67
CA LEU A 51 -1.19 -11.88 22.65
C LEU A 51 -0.87 -13.37 22.52
N ASP A 52 -1.91 -14.18 22.30
CA ASP A 52 -1.75 -15.59 21.96
C ASP A 52 -1.20 -15.70 20.53
N PRO A 53 0.00 -16.29 20.33
CA PRO A 53 0.63 -16.39 19.02
C PRO A 53 -0.22 -17.07 17.95
N GLN A 54 -1.11 -17.99 18.32
CA GLN A 54 -1.92 -18.79 17.39
C GLN A 54 -3.35 -18.27 17.24
N LYS A 55 -3.75 -17.29 18.06
CA LYS A 55 -5.06 -16.67 17.94
C LYS A 55 -5.08 -15.68 16.79
N LEU A 56 -6.14 -15.72 15.99
CA LEU A 56 -6.44 -14.71 14.98
C LEU A 56 -7.13 -13.52 15.67
N TYR A 57 -6.58 -12.33 15.51
CA TYR A 57 -7.11 -11.06 15.97
C TYR A 57 -7.57 -10.25 14.78
N GLN A 58 -8.72 -9.59 14.90
CA GLN A 58 -9.24 -8.69 13.88
C GLN A 58 -8.77 -7.28 14.21
N LEU A 59 -7.98 -6.67 13.33
CA LEU A 59 -7.51 -5.31 13.52
C LEU A 59 -8.18 -4.39 12.52
N TYR A 60 -8.82 -3.34 13.01
CA TYR A 60 -9.39 -2.30 12.18
C TYR A 60 -8.35 -1.24 11.85
N ARG A 61 -8.17 -0.98 10.56
CA ARG A 61 -7.38 0.16 10.11
C ARG A 61 -8.28 1.39 10.07
N ASP A 62 -8.29 2.15 11.15
CA ASP A 62 -9.14 3.33 11.29
C ASP A 62 -8.83 4.40 10.20
N PRO A 63 -9.85 4.96 9.53
CA PRO A 63 -9.65 5.99 8.50
C PRO A 63 -9.01 7.28 9.04
N ASP A 64 -9.22 7.64 10.30
CA ASP A 64 -8.59 8.82 10.90
C ASP A 64 -7.11 8.57 11.21
N GLU A 65 -6.73 7.34 11.57
CA GLU A 65 -5.32 6.95 11.68
C GLU A 65 -4.64 6.89 10.31
N LEU A 66 -5.34 6.42 9.27
CA LEU A 66 -4.84 6.52 7.88
C LEU A 66 -4.59 7.96 7.45
N ARG A 67 -5.50 8.88 7.79
CA ARG A 67 -5.35 10.31 7.52
C ARG A 67 -4.13 10.91 8.21
N LYS A 68 -3.90 10.55 9.48
CA LYS A 68 -2.71 10.99 10.23
C LYS A 68 -1.42 10.40 9.64
N ALA A 69 -1.48 9.17 9.15
CA ALA A 69 -0.33 8.44 8.61
C ALA A 69 0.12 8.90 7.22
N VAL A 70 -0.68 9.69 6.47
CA VAL A 70 -0.38 10.08 5.07
C VAL A 70 1.08 10.48 4.83
N SER A 71 1.63 11.34 5.68
CA SER A 71 3.00 11.85 5.53
C SER A 71 4.09 10.77 5.69
N THR A 72 3.80 9.67 6.39
CA THR A 72 4.75 8.57 6.60
C THR A 72 4.92 7.69 5.35
N PHE A 73 3.98 7.78 4.40
CA PHE A 73 4.04 7.09 3.12
C PHE A 73 4.85 7.84 2.05
N ASN A 74 5.44 8.98 2.37
CA ASN A 74 6.19 9.80 1.42
C ASN A 74 7.67 9.41 1.37
N ASN A 75 8.23 9.31 0.16
CA ASN A 75 9.65 9.03 -0.08
C ASN A 75 10.17 7.75 0.57
N ILE A 76 9.33 6.71 0.66
CA ILE A 76 9.72 5.40 1.20
C ILE A 76 9.97 4.40 0.07
N PRO A 77 10.75 3.34 0.32
CA PRO A 77 10.98 2.31 -0.67
C PRO A 77 9.69 1.59 -1.07
N VAL A 78 9.64 1.21 -2.33
CA VAL A 78 8.56 0.40 -2.90
C VAL A 78 9.13 -0.98 -3.21
N LEU A 79 8.49 -2.02 -2.68
CA LEU A 79 8.99 -3.40 -2.73
C LEU A 79 8.10 -4.29 -3.61
N CYS A 80 8.73 -5.11 -4.45
CA CYS A 80 8.02 -6.12 -5.26
C CYS A 80 7.52 -7.33 -4.45
N ARG A 81 7.95 -7.45 -3.18
CA ARG A 81 7.46 -8.46 -2.24
C ARG A 81 7.16 -7.83 -0.90
N HIS A 82 6.16 -8.36 -0.20
CA HIS A 82 5.86 -7.96 1.17
C HIS A 82 6.92 -8.51 2.12
N LYS A 83 7.94 -7.71 2.41
CA LYS A 83 9.01 -8.02 3.36
C LYS A 83 9.24 -6.84 4.31
N PRO A 84 9.61 -7.12 5.57
CA PRO A 84 10.10 -6.07 6.46
C PRO A 84 11.31 -5.37 5.83
N ASP A 85 11.34 -4.04 5.89
CA ASP A 85 12.43 -3.23 5.34
C ASP A 85 12.85 -2.18 6.37
N TYR A 86 14.07 -2.31 6.89
CA TYR A 86 14.56 -1.45 7.97
C TYR A 86 15.95 -0.89 7.65
N PRO A 87 16.35 0.27 8.21
CA PRO A 87 17.70 0.80 7.99
C PRO A 87 18.83 -0.17 8.38
N GLY A 88 18.65 -0.93 9.48
CA GLY A 88 19.64 -1.92 9.95
C GLY A 88 19.55 -3.29 9.25
N ALA A 89 18.46 -3.56 8.54
CA ALA A 89 18.24 -4.80 7.79
C ALA A 89 17.42 -4.49 6.51
N PRO A 90 18.03 -3.77 5.54
CA PRO A 90 17.30 -3.32 4.36
C PRO A 90 17.07 -4.47 3.39
N ALA A 91 15.84 -4.61 2.90
CA ALA A 91 15.40 -5.58 1.92
C ALA A 91 15.79 -5.18 0.49
N ARG A 92 17.09 -4.90 0.28
CA ARG A 92 17.62 -4.24 -0.92
C ARG A 92 17.22 -4.94 -2.21
N GLU A 93 17.22 -6.26 -2.22
CA GLU A 93 16.88 -7.11 -3.36
C GLU A 93 15.41 -7.00 -3.80
N TYR A 94 14.53 -6.49 -2.94
CA TYR A 94 13.11 -6.33 -3.24
C TYR A 94 12.72 -4.88 -3.53
N ARG A 95 13.61 -3.90 -3.28
CA ARG A 95 13.34 -2.48 -3.55
C ARG A 95 13.38 -2.21 -5.04
N VAL A 96 12.21 -1.93 -5.60
CA VAL A 96 12.01 -1.71 -7.04
C VAL A 96 11.61 -0.29 -7.38
N GLY A 97 11.49 0.58 -6.38
CA GLY A 97 11.03 1.95 -6.59
C GLY A 97 10.95 2.77 -5.31
N THR A 98 10.24 3.90 -5.40
CA THR A 98 9.93 4.76 -4.26
C THR A 98 8.57 5.41 -4.41
N THR A 99 7.89 5.67 -3.31
CA THR A 99 6.71 6.54 -3.29
C THR A 99 7.15 7.99 -3.48
N HIS A 100 6.25 8.80 -4.03
CA HIS A 100 6.45 10.23 -4.17
C HIS A 100 6.18 10.96 -2.83
N ALA A 101 6.28 12.29 -2.84
CA ALA A 101 6.04 13.15 -1.68
C ALA A 101 4.66 13.85 -1.71
N ASN A 102 3.68 13.23 -2.38
CA ASN A 102 2.34 13.78 -2.60
C ASN A 102 1.24 12.86 -2.04
N GLY A 103 1.53 12.11 -0.97
CA GLY A 103 0.55 11.29 -0.30
C GLY A 103 -0.70 12.07 0.13
N GLU A 104 -1.86 11.43 0.04
CA GLU A 104 -3.16 11.99 0.39
C GLU A 104 -4.06 10.88 0.97
N PHE A 105 -5.02 11.23 1.84
CA PHE A 105 -6.17 10.37 2.11
C PHE A 105 -7.43 10.96 1.48
N ASP A 106 -7.95 10.32 0.44
CA ASP A 106 -9.01 10.86 -0.43
C ASP A 106 -10.45 10.68 0.10
N GLY A 107 -10.56 10.25 1.36
CA GLY A 107 -11.83 9.88 1.99
C GLY A 107 -12.10 8.38 1.98
N THR A 108 -11.41 7.60 1.12
CA THR A 108 -11.55 6.14 1.05
C THR A 108 -10.18 5.45 1.13
N TYR A 109 -9.21 5.94 0.36
CA TYR A 109 -7.88 5.37 0.23
C TYR A 109 -6.81 6.35 0.71
N LEU A 110 -5.78 5.80 1.35
CA LEU A 110 -4.47 6.42 1.38
C LEU A 110 -3.84 6.18 0.01
N VAL A 111 -3.58 7.26 -0.71
CA VAL A 111 -3.02 7.26 -2.07
C VAL A 111 -1.67 7.95 -2.09
N ASN A 112 -0.81 7.56 -3.03
CA ASN A 112 0.43 8.28 -3.33
C ASN A 112 0.84 8.01 -4.78
N GLY A 113 1.64 8.90 -5.35
CA GLY A 113 2.39 8.59 -6.56
C GLY A 113 3.58 7.66 -6.26
N MET A 114 4.15 7.05 -7.28
CA MET A 114 5.38 6.26 -7.15
C MET A 114 6.17 6.17 -8.46
N SER A 115 7.47 5.94 -8.32
CA SER A 115 8.36 5.59 -9.43
C SER A 115 8.80 4.14 -9.28
N ILE A 116 8.75 3.35 -10.36
CA ILE A 116 9.28 1.99 -10.43
C ILE A 116 10.48 1.98 -11.39
N TRP A 117 11.57 1.36 -10.95
CA TRP A 117 12.87 1.40 -11.61
C TRP A 117 13.31 0.04 -12.16
N ASP A 118 12.78 -1.05 -11.59
CA ASP A 118 13.16 -2.42 -11.99
C ASP A 118 12.31 -2.92 -13.16
N ASN A 119 12.96 -3.44 -14.20
CA ASN A 119 12.28 -3.90 -15.42
C ASN A 119 11.36 -5.10 -15.17
N SER A 120 11.72 -6.01 -14.26
CA SER A 120 10.87 -7.17 -13.96
C SER A 120 9.63 -6.74 -13.19
N ALA A 121 9.75 -5.77 -12.27
CA ALA A 121 8.60 -5.17 -11.60
C ALA A 121 7.70 -4.40 -12.58
N ILE A 122 8.29 -3.61 -13.49
CA ILE A 122 7.54 -2.90 -14.55
C ILE A 122 6.77 -3.91 -15.40
N ALA A 123 7.43 -4.96 -15.88
CA ALA A 123 6.78 -5.99 -16.68
C ALA A 123 5.62 -6.64 -15.93
N GLY A 124 5.81 -7.01 -14.65
CA GLY A 124 4.73 -7.57 -13.83
C GLY A 124 3.54 -6.62 -13.63
N ILE A 125 3.78 -5.31 -13.57
CA ILE A 125 2.72 -4.28 -13.49
C ILE A 125 1.97 -4.14 -14.82
N GLU A 126 2.68 -4.25 -15.94
CA GLU A 126 2.10 -4.17 -17.29
C GLU A 126 1.34 -5.44 -17.68
N THR A 127 1.79 -6.61 -17.23
CA THR A 127 1.13 -7.91 -17.43
C THR A 127 0.02 -8.19 -16.41
N ASP A 128 -0.16 -7.31 -15.42
CA ASP A 128 -1.14 -7.45 -14.33
C ASP A 128 -0.89 -8.68 -13.42
N GLU A 129 0.32 -9.26 -13.51
CA GLU A 129 0.80 -10.30 -12.59
C GLU A 129 1.15 -9.73 -11.21
N GLN A 130 1.69 -8.50 -11.18
CA GLN A 130 2.02 -7.77 -9.97
C GLN A 130 0.95 -6.71 -9.68
N ARG A 131 -0.09 -7.10 -8.94
CA ARG A 131 -1.19 -6.20 -8.53
C ARG A 131 -0.95 -5.47 -7.22
N GLU A 132 -0.11 -6.03 -6.37
CA GLU A 132 0.16 -5.51 -5.03
C GLU A 132 1.63 -5.17 -4.89
N ILE A 133 1.93 -4.02 -4.32
CA ILE A 133 3.29 -3.58 -4.09
C ILE A 133 3.35 -3.07 -2.65
N SER A 134 4.42 -3.41 -1.92
CA SER A 134 4.55 -3.06 -0.52
C SER A 134 5.32 -1.75 -0.33
N SER A 135 4.94 -0.96 0.67
CA SER A 135 5.68 0.23 1.09
C SER A 135 6.25 0.07 2.52
N SER A 136 6.27 -1.15 3.07
CA SER A 136 6.88 -1.48 4.37
C SER A 136 6.58 -0.47 5.50
N TYR A 137 5.30 -0.18 5.71
CA TYR A 137 4.83 0.72 6.77
C TYR A 137 4.82 0.01 8.14
N ALA A 138 4.88 0.80 9.21
CA ALA A 138 4.78 0.33 10.58
C ALA A 138 3.53 0.89 11.26
N TYR A 139 3.06 0.22 12.32
CA TYR A 139 1.94 0.67 13.14
C TYR A 139 2.17 0.29 14.61
N VAL A 140 1.48 0.99 15.50
CA VAL A 140 1.34 0.60 16.91
C VAL A 140 -0.05 0.00 17.06
N ALA A 141 -0.13 -1.22 17.59
CA ALA A 141 -1.41 -1.89 17.78
C ALA A 141 -2.16 -1.29 18.99
N ASP A 142 -3.42 -0.91 18.78
CA ASP A 142 -4.40 -0.66 19.83
C ASP A 142 -5.33 -1.87 19.89
N MET A 143 -5.33 -2.58 21.02
CA MET A 143 -6.10 -3.80 21.22
C MET A 143 -7.45 -3.53 21.89
N THR A 144 -7.90 -2.27 21.92
CA THR A 144 -9.23 -1.89 22.42
C THR A 144 -10.31 -2.48 21.50
N PRO A 145 -11.19 -3.36 22.02
CA PRO A 145 -12.24 -3.97 21.19
C PRO A 145 -13.23 -2.91 20.69
N GLY A 146 -13.72 -3.10 19.47
CA GLY A 146 -14.66 -2.15 18.88
C GLY A 146 -15.56 -2.76 17.80
N THR A 147 -16.30 -1.88 17.15
CA THR A 147 -17.09 -2.20 15.98
C THR A 147 -16.93 -1.08 14.98
N THR A 148 -16.72 -1.41 13.72
CA THR A 148 -16.60 -0.45 12.64
C THR A 148 -17.92 0.32 12.46
N PRO A 149 -17.90 1.48 11.78
CA PRO A 149 -19.13 2.22 11.48
C PRO A 149 -20.21 1.42 10.73
N ASP A 150 -19.82 0.39 9.97
CA ASP A 150 -20.69 -0.53 9.24
C ASP A 150 -21.06 -1.81 10.01
N GLY A 151 -20.63 -1.96 11.26
CA GLY A 151 -21.08 -3.03 12.15
C GLY A 151 -20.17 -4.26 12.26
N GLU A 152 -18.97 -4.23 11.67
CA GLU A 152 -18.00 -5.33 11.74
C GLU A 152 -17.19 -5.26 13.06
N PRO A 153 -17.13 -6.33 13.87
CA PRO A 153 -16.35 -6.33 15.10
C PRO A 153 -14.84 -6.45 14.83
N TYR A 154 -14.04 -5.77 15.64
CA TYR A 154 -12.59 -5.89 15.67
C TYR A 154 -12.05 -6.00 17.11
#